data_AF-A0A920V2K1-F1
#
_entry.id   AF-A0A920V2K1-F1
#
_cell.length_a   1.000
_cell.length_b   1.000
_cell.length_c   1.000
_cell.angle_alpha   90.00
_cell.angle_beta   90.00
_cell.angle_gamma   90.00
#
_symmetry.space_group_name_H-M   'P 1'
#
loop_
_entity.id
_entity.type
_entity.pdbx_description
1 polymer ?
#
loop_
_entity_poly.entity_id
_entity_poly.type
_entity_poly.pdbx_seq_one_letter_code
_entity_poly.pdbx_strand_id
1 'polypeptide(L)'
;MARCFRDEDLRADRQPEFTQVDVEMAFAQRDDILEIIEGLMAHLVKELRGEELALPLPRFTHPEVMERYGTDKPDLRFGMERVDIGEIAGACGFGVFKNTIESGGRVRGSTPAVPPKPTVEK
;
A
#
# COMPACT_ATOMS: atom_id res chain seq x y z
N MET A 1 -15.63 2.62 22.51
CA MET A 1 -14.62 1.56 22.75
C MET A 1 -15.36 0.25 22.98
N ALA A 2 -15.19 -0.71 22.08
CA ALA A 2 -15.85 -2.02 22.15
C ALA A 2 -14.82 -3.15 22.30
N ARG A 3 -15.18 -4.21 23.03
CA ARG A 3 -14.41 -5.48 23.05
C ARG A 3 -14.94 -6.38 21.96
N CYS A 4 -14.03 -6.93 21.17
CA CYS A 4 -14.34 -7.73 19.99
C CYS A 4 -13.66 -9.08 20.11
N PHE A 5 -14.36 -10.13 19.66
CA PHE A 5 -13.91 -11.51 19.75
C PHE A 5 -13.83 -12.11 18.34
N ARG A 6 -12.75 -12.84 18.04
CA ARG A 6 -12.56 -13.57 16.77
C ARG A 6 -12.05 -14.97 17.05
N ASP A 7 -12.79 -15.98 16.60
CA ASP A 7 -12.41 -17.39 16.72
C ASP A 7 -11.58 -17.83 15.51
N GLU A 8 -10.33 -17.37 15.51
CA GLU A 8 -9.44 -17.40 14.36
C GLU A 8 -8.00 -17.63 14.87
N ASP A 9 -7.18 -18.43 14.17
CA ASP A 9 -5.78 -18.72 14.55
C ASP A 9 -4.96 -17.47 14.93
N LEU A 10 -4.05 -17.56 15.89
CA LEU A 10 -3.27 -16.40 16.33
C LEU A 10 -2.16 -16.03 15.33
N ARG A 11 -1.81 -14.74 15.31
CA ARG A 11 -0.58 -14.20 14.71
C ARG A 11 0.02 -13.15 15.64
N ALA A 12 1.22 -12.66 15.33
CA ALA A 12 1.88 -11.63 16.13
C ALA A 12 1.01 -10.38 16.35
N ASP A 13 0.16 -10.06 15.37
CA ASP A 13 -0.79 -8.94 15.37
C ASP A 13 -2.27 -9.37 15.49
N ARG A 14 -2.56 -10.66 15.74
CA ARG A 14 -3.93 -11.18 15.83
C ARG A 14 -4.18 -11.91 17.14
N GLN A 15 -5.09 -11.35 17.94
CA GLN A 15 -5.53 -11.88 19.24
C GLN A 15 -7.01 -12.27 19.17
N PRO A 16 -7.46 -13.26 19.98
CA PRO A 16 -8.85 -13.72 19.95
C PRO A 16 -9.78 -12.71 20.61
N GLU A 17 -9.23 -11.84 21.45
CA GLU A 17 -9.92 -10.71 22.08
C GLU A 17 -9.08 -9.44 21.88
N PHE A 18 -9.71 -8.38 21.38
CA PHE A 18 -9.06 -7.09 21.11
C PHE A 18 -10.06 -5.93 21.27
N THR A 19 -9.55 -4.71 21.34
CA THR A 19 -10.38 -3.50 21.53
C THR A 19 -10.45 -2.71 20.22
N GLN A 20 -11.66 -2.31 19.83
CA GLN A 20 -11.88 -1.42 18.69
C GLN A 20 -12.38 -0.04 19.15
N VAL A 21 -11.84 0.99 18.51
CA VAL A 21 -12.42 2.33 18.51
C VAL A 21 -13.50 2.32 17.42
N ASP A 22 -14.73 2.05 17.83
CA ASP A 22 -15.87 1.97 16.93
C ASP A 22 -16.49 3.37 16.72
N VAL A 23 -16.73 3.75 15.45
CA VAL A 23 -17.19 5.08 15.05
C VAL A 23 -18.23 4.95 13.95
N GLU A 24 -19.35 5.65 14.11
CA GLU A 24 -20.44 5.72 13.13
C GLU A 24 -20.94 7.16 12.99
N MET A 25 -21.36 7.55 11.79
CA MET A 25 -21.79 8.91 11.47
C MET A 25 -23.03 8.91 10.57
N ALA A 26 -24.00 9.78 10.87
CA ALA A 26 -25.17 9.98 10.02
C ALA A 26 -24.93 11.10 9.01
N PHE A 27 -25.44 10.93 7.78
CA PHE A 27 -25.36 11.91 6.70
C PHE A 27 -23.94 12.30 6.25
N ALA A 28 -22.94 11.46 6.57
CA ALA A 28 -21.55 11.67 6.17
C ALA A 28 -21.26 11.11 4.77
N GLN A 29 -20.35 11.78 4.06
CA GLN A 29 -19.69 11.27 2.86
C GLN A 29 -18.37 10.61 3.23
N ARG A 30 -17.76 9.90 2.27
CA ARG A 30 -16.48 9.22 2.46
C ARG A 30 -15.37 10.15 2.97
N ASP A 31 -15.26 11.35 2.39
CA ASP A 31 -14.19 12.28 2.73
C ASP A 31 -14.35 12.85 4.15
N ASP A 32 -15.59 13.02 4.65
CA ASP A 32 -15.84 13.45 6.03
C ASP A 32 -15.26 12.45 7.05
N ILE A 33 -15.47 11.15 6.79
CA ILE A 33 -14.97 10.07 7.64
C ILE A 33 -13.43 10.04 7.59
N LEU A 34 -12.85 10.14 6.39
CA LEU A 34 -11.39 10.15 6.22
C LEU A 34 -10.76 11.32 6.96
N GLU A 35 -11.31 12.53 6.83
CA GLU A 35 -10.79 13.73 7.49
C GLU A 35 -10.81 13.61 9.02
N ILE A 36 -11.89 13.06 9.59
CA ILE A 36 -11.98 12.84 11.05
C ILE A 36 -10.93 11.83 11.53
N ILE A 37 -10.76 10.72 10.81
CA ILE A 37 -9.78 9.69 11.19
C ILE A 37 -8.35 10.22 11.01
N GLU A 38 -8.06 10.92 9.91
CA GLU A 38 -6.79 11.58 9.65
C GLU A 38 -6.44 12.61 10.74
N GLY A 39 -7.42 13.43 11.14
CA GLY A 39 -7.28 14.40 12.22
C GLY A 39 -7.03 13.75 13.58
N LEU A 40 -7.75 12.67 13.90
CA LEU A 40 -7.52 11.88 15.11
C LEU A 40 -6.09 11.32 15.15
N MET A 41 -5.62 10.75 14.03
CA MET A 41 -4.26 10.23 13.94
C MET A 41 -3.20 11.32 14.10
N ALA A 42 -3.38 12.47 13.44
CA ALA A 42 -2.47 13.60 13.56
C ALA A 42 -2.41 14.13 15.01
N HIS A 43 -3.57 14.22 15.69
CA HIS A 43 -3.64 14.60 17.09
C HIS A 43 -2.90 13.61 17.99
N LEU A 44 -3.16 12.30 17.86
CA LEU A 44 -2.51 11.28 18.67
C LEU A 44 -0.99 11.24 18.46
N VAL A 45 -0.52 11.34 17.22
CA VAL A 45 0.92 11.34 16.92
C VAL A 45 1.59 12.58 17.52
N LYS A 46 0.95 13.75 17.44
CA LYS A 46 1.47 14.98 18.05
C LYS A 46 1.53 14.88 19.57
N GLU A 47 0.45 14.44 20.22
CA GLU A 47 0.39 14.36 21.69
C GLU A 47 1.31 13.28 22.26
N LEU A 48 1.42 12.13 21.60
CA LEU A 48 2.18 10.99 22.13
C LEU A 48 3.65 10.99 21.69
N ARG A 49 3.97 11.55 20.52
CA ARG A 49 5.30 11.48 19.92
C ARG A 49 5.91 12.84 19.59
N GLY A 50 5.14 13.93 19.69
CA GLY A 50 5.63 15.29 19.35
C GLY A 50 5.89 15.49 17.86
N GLU A 51 5.41 14.60 17.00
CA GLU A 51 5.64 14.64 15.55
C GLU A 51 4.43 15.24 14.83
N GLU A 52 4.66 16.00 13.77
CA GLU A 52 3.60 16.54 12.91
C GLU A 52 3.36 15.63 11.71
N LEU A 53 2.09 15.26 11.51
CA LEU A 53 1.66 14.42 10.39
C LEU A 53 1.18 15.33 9.25
N ALA A 54 1.74 15.15 8.05
CA ALA A 54 1.24 15.85 6.86
C ALA A 54 -0.12 15.25 6.45
N LEU A 55 -1.13 16.12 6.28
CA LEU A 55 -2.46 15.76 5.84
C LEU A 55 -2.79 16.41 4.48
N PRO A 56 -3.66 15.80 3.64
CA PRO A 56 -4.27 14.47 3.84
C PRO A 56 -3.23 13.35 3.72
N LEU A 57 -3.51 12.19 4.30
CA LEU A 57 -2.63 11.04 4.15
C LEU A 57 -2.63 10.58 2.68
N PRO A 58 -1.54 9.94 2.19
CA PRO A 58 -1.48 9.44 0.82
C PRO A 58 -2.64 8.50 0.51
N ARG A 59 -3.35 8.77 -0.59
CA ARG A 59 -4.51 8.00 -1.05
C ARG A 59 -4.14 7.23 -2.31
N PHE A 60 -4.48 5.94 -2.31
CA PHE A 60 -4.33 5.07 -3.46
C PHE A 60 -5.64 4.34 -3.72
N THR A 61 -5.94 4.09 -4.99
CA THR A 61 -6.94 3.08 -5.33
C THR A 61 -6.35 1.69 -5.13
N HIS A 62 -7.22 0.70 -4.90
CA HIS A 62 -6.80 -0.68 -4.76
C HIS A 62 -6.03 -1.21 -5.99
N PRO A 63 -6.45 -0.94 -7.25
CA PRO A 63 -5.67 -1.35 -8.43
C PRO A 63 -4.28 -0.72 -8.47
N GLU A 64 -4.14 0.56 -8.12
CA GLU A 64 -2.84 1.24 -8.10
C GLU A 64 -1.89 0.62 -7.08
N VAL A 65 -2.36 0.38 -5.86
CA VAL A 65 -1.50 -0.16 -4.80
C VAL A 65 -1.09 -1.60 -5.08
N MET A 66 -1.98 -2.41 -5.65
CA MET A 66 -1.66 -3.78 -6.07
C MET A 66 -0.69 -3.81 -7.25
N GLU A 67 -0.84 -2.88 -8.21
CA GLU A 67 0.05 -2.77 -9.36
C GLU A 67 1.44 -2.32 -8.94
N ARG A 68 1.55 -1.34 -8.02
CA ARG A 68 2.80 -0.73 -7.57
C ARG A 68 3.50 -1.50 -6.45
N TYR A 69 2.77 -2.17 -5.55
CA TYR A 69 3.37 -2.77 -4.36
C TYR A 69 3.02 -4.26 -4.20
N GLY A 70 2.00 -4.76 -4.89
CA GLY A 70 1.56 -6.16 -4.75
C GLY A 70 0.89 -6.49 -3.42
N THR A 71 0.53 -5.46 -2.64
CA THR A 71 -0.20 -5.57 -1.38
C THR A 71 -1.10 -4.34 -1.22
N ASP A 72 -2.24 -4.54 -0.56
CA ASP A 72 -3.21 -3.52 -0.15
C ASP A 72 -2.74 -2.70 1.06
N LYS A 73 -1.69 -3.13 1.76
CA LYS A 73 -1.08 -2.45 2.91
C LYS A 73 0.43 -2.23 2.72
N PRO A 74 0.84 -1.41 1.74
CA PRO A 74 2.25 -1.22 1.40
C PRO A 74 3.01 -0.51 2.50
N ASP A 75 4.28 -0.89 2.67
CA ASP A 75 5.21 -0.14 3.50
C ASP A 75 5.87 0.97 2.69
N LEU A 76 5.37 2.20 2.85
CA LEU A 76 5.81 3.37 2.08
C LEU A 76 7.18 3.90 2.52
N ARG A 77 7.76 3.40 3.62
CA ARG A 77 9.03 3.90 4.16
C ARG A 77 10.22 3.58 3.26
N PHE A 78 10.13 2.50 2.48
CA PHE A 78 11.24 1.98 1.68
C PHE A 78 11.18 2.39 0.20
N GLY A 79 10.03 2.88 -0.28
CA GLY A 79 9.86 3.29 -1.68
C GLY A 79 10.14 2.19 -2.72
N MET A 80 9.96 0.92 -2.35
CA MET A 80 10.27 -0.24 -3.20
C MET A 80 9.06 -0.61 -4.06
N GLU A 81 8.94 0.01 -5.22
CA GLU A 81 7.83 -0.20 -6.16
C GLU A 81 8.13 -1.31 -7.18
N ARG A 82 7.09 -2.00 -7.62
CA ARG A 82 7.09 -3.02 -8.67
C ARG A 82 7.02 -2.34 -10.03
N VAL A 83 8.08 -2.46 -10.81
CA VAL A 83 8.17 -1.93 -12.17
C VAL A 83 8.23 -3.05 -13.19
N ASP A 84 7.70 -2.81 -14.39
CA ASP A 84 7.83 -3.74 -15.50
C ASP A 84 9.28 -3.72 -16.01
N ILE A 85 9.87 -4.91 -16.15
CA ILE A 85 11.23 -5.09 -16.66
C ILE A 85 11.26 -6.04 -17.86
N GLY A 86 10.11 -6.23 -18.52
CA GLY A 86 9.94 -7.16 -19.63
C GLY A 86 10.93 -6.95 -20.76
N GLU A 87 11.27 -5.71 -21.12
CA GLU A 87 12.28 -5.43 -22.16
C GLU A 87 13.66 -6.00 -21.79
N ILE A 88 14.11 -5.77 -20.56
CA ILE A 88 15.42 -6.23 -20.06
C ILE A 88 15.39 -7.76 -19.90
N ALA A 89 14.29 -8.29 -19.38
CA ALA A 89 14.11 -9.71 -19.15
C ALA A 89 13.98 -10.51 -20.46
N GLY A 90 13.37 -9.94 -21.50
CA GLY A 90 13.26 -10.56 -22.82
C GLY A 90 14.60 -10.61 -23.57
N ALA A 91 15.49 -9.64 -23.30
CA ALA A 91 16.85 -9.64 -23.84
C ALA A 91 17.79 -10.64 -23.14
N CYS A 92 17.38 -11.24 -22.02
CA CYS A 92 18.22 -12.19 -21.29
C CYS A 92 18.01 -13.63 -21.78
N GLY A 93 19.07 -14.45 -21.75
CA GLY A 93 19.01 -15.86 -22.16
C GLY A 93 18.31 -16.80 -21.17
N PHE A 94 17.66 -16.27 -20.12
CA PHE A 94 17.01 -17.07 -19.10
C PHE A 94 15.61 -17.52 -19.56
N GLY A 95 15.47 -18.82 -19.84
CA GLY A 95 14.27 -19.38 -20.47
C GLY A 95 12.95 -19.09 -19.74
N VAL A 96 12.95 -18.98 -18.41
CA VAL A 96 11.73 -18.68 -17.62
C VAL A 96 11.15 -17.32 -17.97
N PHE A 97 11.99 -16.29 -18.09
CA PHE A 97 11.53 -14.93 -18.43
C PHE A 97 11.07 -14.85 -19.87
N LYS A 98 11.86 -15.42 -20.79
CA LYS A 98 11.53 -15.44 -22.21
C LYS A 98 10.18 -16.13 -22.48
N ASN A 99 9.98 -17.33 -21.95
CA ASN A 99 8.73 -18.07 -22.12
C ASN A 99 7.52 -17.32 -21.54
N THR A 100 7.71 -16.63 -20.41
CA THR A 100 6.65 -15.83 -19.76
C THR A 100 6.22 -14.65 -20.65
N ILE A 101 7.18 -13.96 -21.27
CA ILE A 101 6.91 -12.83 -22.18
C ILE A 101 6.25 -13.34 -23.46
N GLU A 102 6.77 -14.42 -24.05
CA GLU A 102 6.23 -15.03 -25.28
C GLU A 102 4.78 -15.53 -25.10
N SER A 103 4.40 -15.95 -23.89
CA SER A 103 3.02 -16.32 -23.56
C SER A 103 2.11 -15.13 -23.21
N GLY A 104 2.56 -13.88 -23.39
CA GLY A 104 1.80 -12.67 -23.06
C GLY A 104 1.76 -12.33 -21.56
N GLY A 105 2.63 -12.92 -20.76
CA GLY A 105 2.81 -12.61 -19.34
C GLY A 105 3.71 -11.38 -19.11
N ARG A 106 3.91 -11.02 -17.84
CA ARG A 106 4.75 -9.87 -17.42
C ARG A 106 5.87 -10.32 -16.49
N VAL A 107 7.05 -9.74 -16.66
CA VAL A 107 8.18 -9.90 -15.73
C VAL A 107 8.41 -8.57 -15.03
N ARG A 108 8.31 -8.57 -13.69
CA ARG A 108 8.39 -7.36 -12.87
C ARG A 108 9.45 -7.50 -11.79
N GLY A 109 10.11 -6.40 -11.46
CA GLY A 109 11.09 -6.32 -10.39
C GLY A 109 10.71 -5.23 -9.39
N SER A 110 11.16 -5.37 -8.15
CA SER A 110 11.04 -4.30 -7.15
C SER A 110 12.27 -3.40 -7.21
N THR A 111 12.09 -2.11 -7.42
CA THR A 111 13.17 -1.12 -7.44
C THR A 111 12.88 -0.03 -6.41
N PRO A 112 13.91 0.54 -5.75
CA PRO A 112 13.72 1.81 -5.06
C PRO A 112 13.19 2.83 -6.07
N ALA A 113 12.35 3.78 -5.65
CA ALA A 113 11.76 4.78 -6.52
C ALA A 113 12.85 5.48 -7.37
N VAL A 114 13.04 5.00 -8.61
CA VAL A 114 13.85 5.66 -9.62
C VAL A 114 12.90 6.63 -10.31
N PRO A 115 13.27 7.92 -10.46
CA PRO A 115 12.46 8.83 -11.26
C PRO A 115 12.24 8.22 -12.66
N PRO A 116 11.06 8.42 -13.28
CA PRO A 116 10.80 7.89 -14.61
C PRO A 116 11.94 8.32 -15.55
N LYS A 117 12.53 7.36 -16.29
CA LYS A 117 13.48 7.70 -17.34
C LYS A 117 12.80 8.68 -18.30
N PRO A 118 13.49 9.75 -18.76
CA PRO A 118 12.93 10.61 -19.79
C PRO A 118 12.56 9.74 -20.99
N THR A 119 11.29 9.79 -21.39
CA THR A 119 10.81 9.19 -22.62
C THR A 119 11.64 9.78 -23.76
N VAL A 120 12.52 8.99 -24.35
CA VAL A 120 13.14 9.38 -25.61
C VAL A 120 12.08 9.11 -26.67
N GLU A 121 11.34 10.16 -27.03
CA GLU A 121 10.53 10.17 -28.26
C GLU A 121 11.45 9.81 -29.43
N LYS A 122 11.04 8.80 -30.20
CA LYS A 122 11.53 8.60 -31.56
C LYS A 122 10.59 9.28 -32.52
#